data_AF-A0A9N8HFX2-F1
#
_entry.id   AF-A0A9N8HFX2-F1
#
_cell.length_a   1.000
_cell.length_b   1.000
_cell.length_c   1.000
_cell.angle_alpha   90.00
_cell.angle_beta   90.00
_cell.angle_gamma   90.00
#
_symmetry.space_group_name_H-M   'P 1'
#
loop_
_entity.id
_entity.type
_entity.pdbx_description
1 polymer ?
#
loop_
_entity_poly.entity_id
_entity_poly.type
_entity_poly.pdbx_seq_one_letter_code
_entity_poly.pdbx_strand_id
1 'polypeptide(L)'
;MTRPTTSHNHTVWRSAWRRHSILLFVLVSCLSDESNGLSSPQPSPRRTTPAEALSFEQFQFEANGVCIQPTYFLEELDNDNSAEGEAKLTRTFTMRNVPGTGDCMFQAVVLASLTSMGLGGNDVLLRAISRETRAVVAQILQSPDGNLNIDGNRIVPARDLLVSAARQEGLSPQDYLSKLQLEGREGGLYGGGPELTVLSNVLRRPISIYELKPGQSSLVLLSEEDNTSSCQVQCQGVFGDRFADPCETIPDSAVLSGLQPGAYSWHLHILVLDVASTGEKHACVLLPQDTPSTSSTTANGREVAP
;
A
#
# COMPACT_ATOMS: atom_id res chain seq x y z
N MET A 1 -39.31 -13.90 24.36
CA MET A 1 -37.88 -13.57 24.40
C MET A 1 -37.32 -13.67 22.99
N THR A 2 -37.43 -12.58 22.25
CA THR A 2 -37.00 -12.46 20.85
C THR A 2 -35.68 -11.69 20.82
N ARG A 3 -34.62 -12.29 20.26
CA ARG A 3 -33.35 -11.62 20.02
C ARG A 3 -33.53 -10.59 18.90
N PRO A 4 -32.98 -9.37 19.02
CA PRO A 4 -32.91 -8.45 17.89
C PRO A 4 -31.73 -8.83 16.99
N THR A 5 -32.01 -9.12 15.73
CA THR A 5 -31.02 -9.17 14.65
C THR A 5 -30.74 -7.74 14.19
N THR A 6 -29.57 -7.21 14.53
CA THR A 6 -29.06 -5.97 13.93
C THR A 6 -28.36 -6.31 12.62
N SER A 7 -29.07 -6.23 11.50
CA SER A 7 -28.47 -6.11 10.18
C SER A 7 -28.44 -4.63 9.80
N HIS A 8 -27.28 -3.97 9.93
CA HIS A 8 -27.10 -2.61 9.45
C HIS A 8 -25.76 -2.47 8.69
N ASN A 9 -25.91 -2.07 7.43
CA ASN A 9 -24.99 -1.26 6.60
C ASN A 9 -23.58 -1.80 6.28
N HIS A 10 -23.51 -2.73 5.31
CA HIS A 10 -22.24 -3.16 4.67
C HIS A 10 -21.97 -2.51 3.29
N THR A 11 -22.80 -1.56 2.82
CA THR A 11 -22.73 -1.06 1.43
C THR A 11 -22.04 0.31 1.25
N VAL A 12 -21.53 0.94 2.32
CA VAL A 12 -21.01 2.33 2.26
C VAL A 12 -19.51 2.39 1.87
N TRP A 13 -18.74 1.33 2.11
CA TRP A 13 -17.28 1.32 1.99
C TRP A 13 -16.72 1.33 0.56
N ARG A 14 -17.44 0.76 -0.42
CA ARG A 14 -17.04 0.76 -1.85
C ARG A 14 -16.89 2.17 -2.43
N SER A 15 -17.60 3.13 -1.84
CA SER A 15 -17.53 4.53 -2.24
C SER A 15 -16.48 5.33 -1.48
N ALA A 16 -16.07 4.93 -0.28
CA ALA A 16 -15.10 5.67 0.52
C ALA A 16 -13.72 5.63 -0.14
N TRP A 17 -13.12 4.46 -0.38
CA TRP A 17 -11.73 4.40 -0.87
C TRP A 17 -11.49 4.98 -2.28
N ARG A 18 -12.36 4.69 -3.26
CA ARG A 18 -12.29 5.33 -4.60
C ARG A 18 -12.63 6.82 -4.56
N ARG A 19 -13.45 7.25 -3.59
CA ARG A 19 -13.61 8.68 -3.34
C ARG A 19 -12.46 9.24 -2.54
N HIS A 20 -11.65 8.48 -1.80
CA HIS A 20 -10.56 8.96 -0.93
C HIS A 20 -9.27 9.31 -1.66
N SER A 21 -8.87 8.62 -2.74
CA SER A 21 -7.81 9.15 -3.63
C SER A 21 -8.26 10.44 -4.33
N ILE A 22 -9.58 10.58 -4.54
CA ILE A 22 -10.21 11.80 -5.06
C ILE A 22 -10.54 12.79 -3.90
N LEU A 23 -10.66 12.38 -2.64
CA LEU A 23 -11.08 13.20 -1.48
C LEU A 23 -9.91 13.74 -0.70
N LEU A 24 -8.74 13.11 -0.75
CA LEU A 24 -7.49 13.81 -0.43
C LEU A 24 -7.32 14.99 -1.43
N PHE A 25 -7.70 14.79 -2.70
CA PHE A 25 -7.80 15.84 -3.72
C PHE A 25 -8.95 16.84 -3.49
N VAL A 26 -10.12 16.41 -2.99
CA VAL A 26 -11.27 17.32 -2.72
C VAL A 26 -11.16 18.03 -1.38
N LEU A 27 -10.49 17.49 -0.35
CA LEU A 27 -10.07 18.25 0.83
C LEU A 27 -8.99 19.29 0.49
N VAL A 28 -8.27 19.11 -0.63
CA VAL A 28 -7.39 20.12 -1.24
C VAL A 28 -8.21 21.17 -2.02
N SER A 29 -9.35 20.82 -2.62
CA SER A 29 -10.20 21.78 -3.38
C SER A 29 -11.32 22.47 -2.58
N CYS A 30 -11.76 21.95 -1.42
CA CYS A 30 -12.83 22.56 -0.61
C CYS A 30 -12.38 23.80 0.21
N LEU A 31 -11.17 24.31 -0.03
CA LEU A 31 -10.70 25.60 0.48
C LEU A 31 -10.62 26.68 -0.64
N SER A 32 -11.16 26.44 -1.84
CA SER A 32 -11.22 27.46 -2.88
C SER A 32 -12.46 27.34 -3.78
N ASP A 33 -13.36 28.30 -3.60
CA ASP A 33 -14.35 28.90 -4.50
C ASP A 33 -15.52 28.12 -5.13
N GLU A 34 -16.67 28.79 -5.04
CA GLU A 34 -17.93 28.56 -5.76
C GLU A 34 -17.89 29.13 -7.18
N SER A 35 -18.43 28.42 -8.19
CA SER A 35 -19.32 29.01 -9.21
C SER A 35 -19.85 28.01 -10.25
N ASN A 36 -21.05 28.34 -10.76
CA ASN A 36 -21.99 27.59 -11.59
C ASN A 36 -21.55 27.32 -13.05
N GLY A 37 -22.14 26.29 -13.68
CA GLY A 37 -22.24 26.24 -15.15
C GLY A 37 -22.81 24.96 -15.77
N LEU A 38 -24.06 25.06 -16.25
CA LEU A 38 -24.91 24.20 -17.10
C LEU A 38 -24.34 22.96 -17.83
N SER A 39 -25.06 21.84 -17.71
CA SER A 39 -24.84 20.57 -18.42
C SER A 39 -25.71 20.40 -19.68
N SER A 40 -25.09 19.96 -20.79
CA SER A 40 -25.73 19.47 -22.02
C SER A 40 -25.92 17.94 -21.99
N PRO A 41 -26.89 17.35 -22.73
CA PRO A 41 -27.16 15.92 -22.69
C PRO A 41 -26.14 15.09 -23.49
N GLN A 42 -25.46 14.16 -22.82
CA GLN A 42 -24.54 13.20 -23.43
C GLN A 42 -25.26 11.93 -23.94
N PRO A 43 -24.79 11.34 -25.06
CA PRO A 43 -25.31 10.10 -25.61
C PRO A 43 -24.95 8.87 -24.76
N SER A 44 -25.88 7.91 -24.68
CA SER A 44 -25.81 6.72 -23.83
C SER A 44 -24.60 5.81 -24.15
N PRO A 45 -23.76 5.46 -23.17
CA PRO A 45 -22.58 4.63 -23.39
C PRO A 45 -22.95 3.16 -23.61
N ARG A 46 -22.26 2.52 -24.57
CA ARG A 46 -22.27 1.07 -24.77
C ARG A 46 -21.77 0.36 -23.52
N ARG A 47 -22.54 -0.63 -23.06
CA ARG A 47 -22.31 -1.42 -21.84
C ARG A 47 -21.24 -2.48 -22.11
N THR A 48 -19.96 -2.11 -22.01
CA THR A 48 -18.87 -3.09 -21.86
C THR A 48 -18.94 -3.66 -20.45
N THR A 49 -19.03 -4.98 -20.32
CA THR A 49 -18.91 -5.65 -19.02
C THR A 49 -17.50 -5.37 -18.49
N PRO A 50 -17.35 -4.71 -17.32
CA PRO A 50 -16.04 -4.40 -16.79
C PRO A 50 -15.28 -5.71 -16.55
N ALA A 51 -14.08 -5.79 -17.13
CA ALA A 51 -13.14 -6.87 -16.89
C ALA A 51 -13.00 -7.09 -15.38
N GLU A 52 -13.26 -8.31 -14.92
CA GLU A 52 -13.29 -8.65 -13.50
C GLU A 52 -11.85 -8.57 -12.97
N ALA A 53 -11.66 -7.76 -11.92
CA ALA A 53 -10.35 -7.58 -11.30
C ALA A 53 -9.98 -8.83 -10.49
N LEU A 54 -8.69 -9.16 -10.45
CA LEU A 54 -8.21 -10.28 -9.63
C LEU A 54 -8.52 -10.02 -8.15
N SER A 55 -8.96 -11.06 -7.45
CA SER A 55 -9.33 -11.00 -6.03
C SER A 55 -8.28 -11.67 -5.15
N PHE A 56 -8.22 -11.31 -3.87
CA PHE A 56 -7.26 -11.90 -2.92
C PHE A 56 -7.29 -13.44 -2.87
N GLU A 57 -8.46 -14.05 -3.08
CA GLU A 57 -8.65 -15.51 -3.02
C GLU A 57 -7.98 -16.26 -4.17
N GLN A 58 -7.59 -15.56 -5.24
CA GLN A 58 -6.95 -16.15 -6.41
C GLN A 58 -5.42 -16.27 -6.25
N PHE A 59 -4.86 -15.68 -5.20
CA PHE A 59 -3.44 -15.73 -4.91
C PHE A 59 -3.09 -17.01 -4.14
N GLN A 60 -1.95 -17.61 -4.47
CA GLN A 60 -1.43 -18.77 -3.75
C GLN A 60 -0.22 -18.38 -2.93
N PHE A 61 -0.13 -18.93 -1.72
CA PHE A 61 0.91 -18.59 -0.74
C PHE A 61 1.60 -19.83 -0.19
N GLU A 62 2.90 -19.71 0.07
CA GLU A 62 3.66 -20.63 0.89
C GLU A 62 3.30 -20.52 2.38
N ALA A 63 3.73 -21.50 3.18
CA ALA A 63 3.51 -21.54 4.63
C ALA A 63 4.13 -20.34 5.39
N ASN A 64 5.16 -19.71 4.83
CA ASN A 64 5.80 -18.50 5.36
C ASN A 64 5.07 -17.20 4.96
N GLY A 65 3.98 -17.30 4.20
CA GLY A 65 3.17 -16.21 3.69
C GLY A 65 3.68 -15.59 2.38
N VAL A 66 4.75 -16.09 1.77
CA VAL A 66 5.24 -15.58 0.47
C VAL A 66 4.30 -16.01 -0.65
N CYS A 67 3.93 -15.09 -1.53
CA CYS A 67 3.10 -15.37 -2.69
C CYS A 67 3.89 -16.14 -3.74
N ILE A 68 3.36 -17.30 -4.16
CA ILE A 68 3.95 -18.12 -5.22
C ILE A 68 3.26 -17.91 -6.57
N GLN A 69 1.99 -17.48 -6.56
CA GLN A 69 1.25 -17.20 -7.80
C GLN A 69 0.34 -15.97 -7.63
N PRO A 70 0.59 -14.87 -8.37
CA PRO A 70 1.75 -14.66 -9.24
C PRO A 70 3.06 -14.61 -8.45
N THR A 71 4.16 -14.89 -9.14
CA THR A 71 5.51 -14.83 -8.57
C THR A 71 5.97 -13.39 -8.39
N TYR A 72 5.63 -12.52 -9.35
CA TYR A 72 6.11 -11.13 -9.38
C TYR A 72 4.99 -10.12 -9.52
N PHE A 73 5.22 -8.95 -8.92
CA PHE A 73 4.38 -7.77 -9.07
C PHE A 73 5.23 -6.67 -9.70
N LEU A 74 4.72 -6.07 -10.77
CA LEU A 74 5.48 -5.15 -11.61
C LEU A 74 4.86 -3.76 -11.54
N GLU A 75 5.66 -2.76 -11.19
CA GLU A 75 5.33 -1.34 -11.32
C GLU A 75 6.09 -0.78 -12.52
N GLU A 76 5.37 -0.33 -13.53
CA GLU A 76 5.93 0.49 -14.59
C GLU A 76 6.15 1.91 -14.05
N LEU A 77 7.39 2.38 -14.10
CA LEU A 77 7.75 3.74 -13.70
C LEU A 77 7.72 4.61 -14.95
N ASP A 78 6.93 5.69 -14.89
CA ASP A 78 6.92 6.70 -15.94
C ASP A 78 8.24 7.47 -15.86
N ASN A 79 9.06 7.34 -16.90
CA ASN A 79 10.28 8.12 -17.03
C ASN A 79 9.93 9.33 -17.90
N ASP A 80 9.67 10.49 -17.27
CA ASP A 80 9.23 11.72 -17.95
C ASP A 80 10.19 12.19 -19.06
N ASN A 81 11.41 11.66 -19.10
CA ASN A 81 12.45 12.03 -20.06
C ASN A 81 12.85 10.93 -21.06
N SER A 82 12.24 9.74 -21.02
CA SER A 82 12.63 8.67 -21.96
C SER A 82 12.15 8.99 -23.37
N ALA A 83 13.08 9.15 -24.31
CA ALA A 83 12.79 9.28 -25.73
C ALA A 83 12.00 8.07 -26.23
N GLU A 84 11.12 8.26 -27.22
CA GLU A 84 10.35 7.18 -27.85
C GLU A 84 11.30 6.05 -28.28
N GLY A 85 11.21 4.89 -27.60
CA GLY A 85 12.00 3.69 -27.90
C GLY A 85 12.92 3.21 -26.78
N GLU A 86 13.10 3.96 -25.69
CA GLU A 86 13.84 3.47 -24.52
C GLU A 86 12.97 2.51 -23.67
N ALA A 87 13.58 1.47 -23.12
CA ALA A 87 12.87 0.48 -22.31
C ALA A 87 12.33 1.16 -21.04
N LYS A 88 11.03 0.99 -20.77
CA LYS A 88 10.41 1.49 -19.53
C LYS A 88 11.10 0.86 -18.32
N LEU A 89 11.44 1.69 -17.35
CA LEU A 89 11.95 1.22 -16.07
C LEU A 89 10.83 0.48 -15.35
N THR A 90 11.06 -0.77 -14.97
CA THR A 90 10.10 -1.58 -14.21
C THR A 90 10.69 -1.90 -12.85
N ARG A 91 9.92 -1.65 -11.79
CA ARG A 91 10.23 -2.12 -10.45
C ARG A 91 9.51 -3.44 -10.19
N THR A 92 10.25 -4.42 -9.69
CA THR A 92 9.75 -5.76 -9.42
C THR A 92 9.61 -5.97 -7.91
N PHE A 93 8.50 -6.58 -7.50
CA PHE A 93 8.25 -6.96 -6.12
C PHE A 93 7.87 -8.43 -6.01
N THR A 94 8.10 -9.00 -4.83
CA THR A 94 7.40 -10.19 -4.35
C THR A 94 6.36 -9.79 -3.31
N MET A 95 5.27 -10.52 -3.21
CA MET A 95 4.23 -10.24 -2.22
C MET A 95 4.37 -11.16 -1.02
N ARG A 96 4.16 -10.62 0.19
CA ARG A 96 4.01 -11.41 1.42
C ARG A 96 2.69 -11.09 2.10
N ASN A 97 1.94 -12.14 2.41
CA ASN A 97 0.67 -12.06 3.10
C ASN A 97 0.83 -11.73 4.59
N VAL A 98 -0.22 -11.16 5.17
CA VAL A 98 -0.42 -11.04 6.61
C VAL A 98 -1.78 -11.61 7.00
N PRO A 99 -1.99 -12.02 8.26
CA PRO A 99 -3.29 -12.51 8.72
C PRO A 99 -4.46 -11.52 8.50
N GLY A 100 -5.54 -11.99 7.86
CA GLY A 100 -6.78 -11.24 7.63
C GLY A 100 -7.66 -11.10 8.88
N THR A 101 -7.11 -10.62 9.99
CA THR A 101 -7.79 -10.52 11.31
C THR A 101 -8.41 -9.14 11.58
N GLY A 102 -8.55 -8.33 10.53
CA GLY A 102 -8.94 -6.91 10.58
C GLY A 102 -7.81 -5.95 10.98
N ASP A 103 -6.62 -6.48 11.24
CA ASP A 103 -5.40 -5.72 11.54
C ASP A 103 -4.41 -5.69 10.37
N CYS A 104 -4.81 -6.15 9.18
CA CYS A 104 -3.92 -6.39 8.05
C CYS A 104 -3.07 -5.17 7.67
N MET A 105 -3.63 -3.95 7.73
CA MET A 105 -2.86 -2.73 7.43
C MET A 105 -1.69 -2.53 8.41
N PHE A 106 -1.95 -2.62 9.72
CA PHE A 106 -0.92 -2.48 10.75
C PHE A 106 0.11 -3.62 10.65
N GLN A 107 -0.36 -4.86 10.46
CA GLN A 107 0.50 -6.02 10.31
C GLN A 107 1.38 -5.91 9.07
N ALA A 108 0.87 -5.39 7.96
CA ALA A 108 1.66 -5.19 6.74
C ALA A 108 2.75 -4.14 6.96
N VAL A 109 2.45 -2.99 7.57
CA VAL A 109 3.47 -1.97 7.90
C VAL A 109 4.54 -2.52 8.84
N VAL A 110 4.13 -3.25 9.89
CA VAL A 110 5.06 -3.91 10.83
C VAL A 110 5.93 -4.93 10.11
N LEU A 111 5.34 -5.80 9.29
CA LEU A 111 6.06 -6.84 8.56
C LEU A 111 7.04 -6.24 7.55
N ALA A 112 6.64 -5.21 6.82
CA ALA A 112 7.52 -4.48 5.90
C ALA A 112 8.69 -3.83 6.66
N SER A 113 8.41 -3.22 7.81
CA SER A 113 9.44 -2.63 8.68
C SER A 113 10.42 -3.68 9.21
N LEU A 114 9.94 -4.81 9.71
CA LEU A 114 10.78 -5.92 10.18
C LEU A 114 11.63 -6.50 9.05
N THR A 115 11.01 -6.76 7.89
CA THR A 115 11.71 -7.34 6.72
C THR A 115 12.81 -6.40 6.24
N SER A 116 12.56 -5.08 6.21
CA SER A 116 13.60 -4.11 5.87
C SER A 116 14.78 -4.06 6.86
N MET A 117 14.61 -4.56 8.08
CA MET A 117 15.72 -4.72 9.03
C MET A 117 16.40 -6.09 8.93
N GLY A 118 16.05 -6.90 7.91
CA GLY A 118 16.51 -8.28 7.79
C GLY A 118 15.86 -9.24 8.80
N LEU A 119 14.78 -8.81 9.46
CA LEU A 119 14.07 -9.61 10.44
C LEU A 119 12.86 -10.29 9.81
N GLY A 120 12.70 -11.58 10.10
CA GLY A 120 11.44 -12.27 9.85
C GLY A 120 10.35 -11.80 10.81
N GLY A 121 9.10 -12.15 10.49
CA GLY A 121 7.95 -12.00 11.39
C GLY A 121 7.13 -13.28 11.36
N ASN A 122 6.75 -13.77 12.53
CA ASN A 122 5.68 -14.77 12.68
C ASN A 122 4.39 -14.08 13.15
N ASP A 123 3.25 -14.74 12.99
CA ASP A 123 1.93 -14.14 13.25
C ASP A 123 1.76 -13.66 14.69
N VAL A 124 2.35 -14.37 15.66
CA VAL A 124 2.27 -14.01 17.09
C VAL A 124 3.01 -12.70 17.35
N LEU A 125 4.22 -12.55 16.81
CA LEU A 125 5.02 -11.34 16.93
C LEU A 125 4.37 -10.18 16.18
N LEU A 126 3.92 -10.41 14.93
CA LEU A 126 3.26 -9.38 14.11
C LEU A 126 2.04 -8.82 14.83
N ARG A 127 1.19 -9.69 15.38
CA ARG A 127 0.03 -9.28 16.15
C ARG A 127 0.39 -8.45 17.39
N ALA A 128 1.37 -8.90 18.16
CA ALA A 128 1.81 -8.18 19.36
C ALA A 128 2.30 -6.76 19.01
N ILE A 129 3.18 -6.65 18.00
CA ILE A 129 3.70 -5.36 17.57
C ILE A 129 2.59 -4.50 16.93
N SER A 130 1.66 -5.09 16.17
CA SER A 130 0.54 -4.32 15.60
C SER A 130 -0.37 -3.72 16.67
N ARG A 131 -0.57 -4.41 17.79
CA ARG A 131 -1.32 -3.87 18.94
C ARG A 131 -0.60 -2.66 19.56
N GLU A 132 0.71 -2.78 19.80
CA GLU A 132 1.52 -1.65 20.28
C GLU A 132 1.51 -0.49 19.26
N THR A 133 1.60 -0.82 17.98
CA THR A 133 1.54 0.14 16.87
C THR A 133 0.24 0.93 16.88
N ARG A 134 -0.92 0.27 17.07
CA ARG A 134 -2.23 0.92 17.26
C ARG A 134 -2.22 1.90 18.43
N ALA A 135 -1.67 1.48 19.58
CA ALA A 135 -1.59 2.32 20.77
C ALA A 135 -0.74 3.57 20.53
N VAL A 136 0.41 3.43 19.86
CA VAL A 136 1.26 4.56 19.46
C VAL A 136 0.51 5.52 18.53
N VAL A 137 -0.20 5.01 17.51
CA VAL A 137 -0.98 5.88 16.62
C VAL A 137 -2.05 6.65 17.39
N ALA A 138 -2.80 5.98 18.26
CA ALA A 138 -3.81 6.63 19.10
C ALA A 138 -3.19 7.71 20.00
N GLN A 139 -2.04 7.43 20.62
CA GLN A 139 -1.32 8.40 21.45
C GLN A 139 -0.88 9.64 20.65
N ILE A 140 -0.33 9.46 19.45
CA ILE A 140 0.09 10.58 18.60
C ILE A 140 -1.12 11.40 18.15
N LEU A 141 -2.22 10.77 17.74
CA LEU A 141 -3.46 11.45 17.36
C LEU A 141 -4.10 12.23 18.51
N GLN A 142 -3.97 11.72 19.74
CA GLN A 142 -4.48 12.39 20.94
C GLN A 142 -3.61 13.58 21.38
N SER A 143 -2.35 13.66 20.93
CA SER A 143 -1.42 14.70 21.36
C SER A 143 -1.87 16.09 20.89
N PRO A 144 -1.97 17.09 21.80
CA PRO A 144 -2.47 18.43 21.46
C PRO A 144 -1.51 19.23 20.57
N ASP A 145 -0.21 18.93 20.64
CA ASP A 145 0.88 19.68 19.99
C ASP A 145 1.58 18.90 18.88
N GLY A 146 1.04 17.73 18.48
CA GLY A 146 1.60 16.91 17.42
C GLY A 146 1.38 17.54 16.05
N ASN A 147 2.46 17.78 15.29
CA ASN A 147 2.39 18.17 13.89
C ASN A 147 2.83 16.98 13.01
N LEU A 148 2.00 16.65 12.03
CA LEU A 148 2.22 15.54 11.10
C LEU A 148 2.47 16.10 9.71
N ASN A 149 3.45 15.53 9.02
CA ASN A 149 3.71 15.84 7.64
C ASN A 149 2.79 15.03 6.75
N ILE A 150 2.10 15.71 5.83
CA ILE A 150 1.21 15.11 4.84
C ILE A 150 1.64 15.66 3.50
N ASP A 151 1.96 14.79 2.53
CA ASP A 151 2.19 15.13 1.13
C ASP A 151 3.15 16.32 0.89
N GLY A 152 4.43 16.03 0.66
CA GLY A 152 5.47 17.03 0.50
C GLY A 152 5.71 17.85 1.78
N ASN A 153 5.48 19.16 1.71
CA ASN A 153 5.79 20.11 2.79
C ASN A 153 4.58 20.52 3.64
N ARG A 154 3.40 19.97 3.40
CA ARG A 154 2.21 20.33 4.16
C ARG A 154 2.27 19.69 5.56
N ILE A 155 1.91 20.50 6.56
CA ILE A 155 1.88 20.09 7.97
C ILE A 155 0.44 20.22 8.47
N VAL A 156 -0.03 19.19 9.17
CA VAL A 156 -1.37 19.14 9.77
C VAL A 156 -1.25 18.78 11.25
N PRO A 157 -1.92 19.53 12.15
CA PRO A 157 -2.02 19.14 13.56
C PRO A 157 -2.70 17.77 13.72
N ALA A 158 -2.16 16.92 14.58
CA ALA A 158 -2.65 15.56 14.83
C ALA A 158 -4.12 15.56 15.28
N ARG A 159 -4.52 16.56 16.08
CA ARG A 159 -5.91 16.77 16.49
C ARG A 159 -6.88 17.00 15.31
N ASP A 160 -6.45 17.72 14.28
CA ASP A 160 -7.29 18.03 13.12
C ASP A 160 -7.45 16.78 12.26
N LEU A 161 -6.38 15.99 12.13
CA LEU A 161 -6.42 14.67 11.50
C LEU A 161 -7.36 13.72 12.24
N LEU A 162 -7.28 13.65 13.58
CA LEU A 162 -8.16 12.83 14.42
C LEU A 162 -9.64 13.24 14.26
N VAL A 163 -9.96 14.52 14.34
CA VAL A 163 -11.34 15.01 14.17
C VAL A 163 -11.87 14.65 12.78
N SER A 164 -11.05 14.82 11.73
CA SER A 164 -11.42 14.45 10.37
C SER A 164 -11.67 12.94 10.23
N ALA A 165 -10.79 12.10 10.78
CA ALA A 165 -10.91 10.65 10.76
C ALA A 165 -12.13 10.15 11.53
N ALA A 166 -12.34 10.63 12.77
CA ALA A 166 -13.50 10.29 13.59
C ALA A 166 -14.81 10.63 12.90
N ARG A 167 -14.89 11.81 12.27
CA ARG A 167 -16.06 12.23 11.50
C ARG A 167 -16.34 11.32 10.30
N GLN A 168 -15.31 10.84 9.61
CA GLN A 168 -15.48 9.91 8.47
C GLN A 168 -16.06 8.58 8.91
N GLU A 169 -15.71 8.11 10.10
CA GLU A 169 -16.25 6.90 10.73
C GLU A 169 -17.61 7.13 11.43
N GLY A 170 -18.12 8.36 11.46
CA GLY A 170 -19.34 8.70 12.20
C GLY A 170 -19.19 8.56 13.72
N LEU A 171 -17.97 8.73 14.24
CA LEU A 171 -17.61 8.59 15.65
C LEU A 171 -17.22 9.93 16.26
N SER A 172 -17.28 10.01 17.59
CA SER A 172 -16.58 11.07 18.31
C SER A 172 -15.05 10.83 18.28
N PRO A 173 -14.21 11.86 18.41
CA PRO A 173 -12.75 11.68 18.51
C PRO A 173 -12.34 10.69 19.61
N GLN A 174 -13.03 10.70 20.75
CA GLN A 174 -12.72 9.80 21.86
C GLN A 174 -13.12 8.35 21.58
N ASP A 175 -14.27 8.13 20.94
CA ASP A 175 -14.70 6.78 20.52
C ASP A 175 -13.79 6.23 19.43
N TYR A 176 -13.33 7.09 18.51
CA TYR A 176 -12.36 6.73 17.49
C TYR A 176 -11.07 6.22 18.12
N LEU A 177 -10.47 6.99 19.05
CA LEU A 177 -9.26 6.57 19.76
C LEU A 177 -9.46 5.25 20.53
N SER A 178 -10.60 5.11 21.20
CA SER A 178 -10.91 3.91 21.98
C SER A 178 -11.02 2.67 21.09
N LYS A 179 -11.70 2.78 19.93
CA LYS A 179 -11.79 1.68 18.96
C LYS A 179 -10.49 1.45 18.20
N LEU A 180 -9.68 2.48 17.97
CA LEU A 180 -8.40 2.35 17.29
C LEU A 180 -7.42 1.47 18.09
N GLN A 181 -7.51 1.48 19.43
CA GLN A 181 -6.68 0.65 20.30
C GLN A 181 -7.09 -0.83 20.35
N LEU A 182 -8.30 -1.17 19.91
CA LEU A 182 -8.79 -2.55 19.87
C LEU A 182 -8.29 -3.26 18.61
N GLU A 183 -8.11 -4.58 18.69
CA GLU A 183 -7.83 -5.40 17.49
C GLU A 183 -9.06 -5.49 16.59
N GLY A 184 -8.86 -5.71 15.29
CA GLY A 184 -9.96 -5.82 14.32
C GLY A 184 -11.02 -6.86 14.71
N ARG A 185 -10.59 -8.05 15.14
CA ARG A 185 -11.48 -9.13 15.63
C ARG A 185 -12.26 -8.78 16.91
N GLU A 186 -11.83 -7.75 17.65
CA GLU A 186 -12.46 -7.25 18.88
C GLU A 186 -13.37 -6.05 18.59
N GLY A 187 -13.62 -5.75 17.30
CA GLY A 187 -14.42 -4.60 16.85
C GLY A 187 -13.61 -3.30 16.73
N GLY A 188 -12.28 -3.40 16.67
CA GLY A 188 -11.40 -2.28 16.43
C GLY A 188 -11.49 -1.72 15.01
N LEU A 189 -11.03 -0.49 14.82
CA LEU A 189 -11.02 0.17 13.51
C LEU A 189 -10.00 -0.46 12.57
N TYR A 190 -10.32 -0.57 11.28
CA TYR A 190 -9.34 -0.90 10.25
C TYR A 190 -8.34 0.24 10.08
N GLY A 191 -7.10 -0.08 9.72
CA GLY A 191 -6.11 0.96 9.41
C GLY A 191 -6.38 1.61 8.06
N GLY A 192 -6.29 2.93 7.99
CA GLY A 192 -6.47 3.72 6.78
C GLY A 192 -5.46 4.85 6.62
N GLY A 193 -5.83 5.85 5.81
CA GLY A 193 -4.96 7.01 5.51
C GLY A 193 -4.48 7.79 6.75
N PRO A 194 -5.35 8.11 7.75
CA PRO A 194 -4.93 8.78 8.97
C PRO A 194 -3.87 8.00 9.75
N GLU A 195 -4.06 6.69 9.91
CA GLU A 195 -3.11 5.82 10.60
C GLU A 195 -1.79 5.74 9.84
N LEU A 196 -1.82 5.55 8.52
CA LEU A 196 -0.62 5.50 7.67
C LEU A 196 0.15 6.82 7.67
N THR A 197 -0.55 7.95 7.73
CA THR A 197 0.06 9.28 7.89
C THR A 197 0.82 9.38 9.21
N VAL A 198 0.22 8.92 10.31
CA VAL A 198 0.90 8.91 11.61
C VAL A 198 2.09 7.95 11.58
N LEU A 199 1.92 6.75 11.04
CA LEU A 199 2.96 5.73 10.98
C LEU A 199 4.17 6.17 10.15
N SER A 200 3.98 6.78 8.97
CA SER A 200 5.09 7.30 8.18
C SER A 200 5.88 8.38 8.94
N ASN A 201 5.19 9.23 9.71
CA ASN A 201 5.83 10.26 10.54
C ASN A 201 6.59 9.67 11.75
N VAL A 202 6.01 8.67 12.42
CA VAL A 202 6.65 7.98 13.55
C VAL A 202 7.88 7.21 13.09
N LEU A 203 7.73 6.43 12.02
CA LEU A 203 8.83 5.64 11.44
C LEU A 203 9.86 6.50 10.72
N ARG A 204 9.50 7.74 10.37
CA ARG A 204 10.27 8.64 9.50
C ARG A 204 10.58 8.00 8.16
N ARG A 205 9.65 7.23 7.60
CA ARG A 205 9.84 6.43 6.39
C ARG A 205 8.67 6.60 5.42
N PRO A 206 8.93 6.68 4.10
CA PRO A 206 7.86 6.68 3.11
C PRO A 206 7.10 5.35 3.10
N ILE A 207 5.77 5.43 2.92
CA ILE A 207 4.89 4.26 2.76
C ILE A 207 4.09 4.43 1.47
N SER A 208 4.43 3.65 0.43
CA SER A 208 3.67 3.58 -0.82
C SER A 208 2.51 2.59 -0.71
N ILE A 209 1.35 3.01 -1.18
CA ILE A 209 0.15 2.18 -1.28
C ILE A 209 -0.08 1.80 -2.74
N TYR A 210 -0.18 0.51 -3.00
CA TYR A 210 -0.40 -0.07 -4.31
C TYR A 210 -1.78 -0.69 -4.43
N GLU A 211 -2.30 -0.71 -5.65
CA GLU A 211 -3.44 -1.52 -6.07
C GLU A 211 -3.09 -2.27 -7.36
N LEU A 212 -3.86 -3.31 -7.69
CA LEU A 212 -3.75 -4.00 -8.98
C LEU A 212 -4.26 -3.08 -10.10
N LYS A 213 -3.56 -3.03 -11.24
CA LYS A 213 -4.05 -2.27 -12.40
C LYS A 213 -5.38 -2.87 -12.88
N PRO A 214 -6.45 -2.07 -13.04
CA PRO A 214 -7.74 -2.57 -13.51
C PRO A 214 -7.64 -3.08 -14.95
N GLY A 215 -8.44 -4.08 -15.29
CA GLY A 215 -8.43 -4.69 -16.63
C GLY A 215 -7.44 -5.85 -16.80
N GLN A 216 -6.66 -6.17 -15.77
CA GLN A 216 -5.94 -7.43 -15.70
C GLN A 216 -6.87 -8.52 -15.18
N SER A 217 -7.61 -9.16 -16.07
CA SER A 217 -8.40 -10.35 -15.74
C SER A 217 -7.58 -11.65 -15.81
N SER A 218 -6.34 -11.58 -16.30
CA SER A 218 -5.47 -12.74 -16.48
C SER A 218 -4.08 -12.45 -15.95
N LEU A 219 -3.54 -13.38 -15.16
CA LEU A 219 -2.12 -13.44 -14.85
C LEU A 219 -1.32 -13.38 -16.16
N VAL A 220 -0.38 -12.45 -16.26
CA VAL A 220 0.47 -12.36 -17.45
C VAL A 220 1.57 -13.40 -17.28
N LEU A 221 1.49 -14.46 -18.09
CA LEU A 221 2.57 -15.44 -18.23
C LEU A 221 3.71 -14.76 -19.00
N LEU A 222 4.88 -14.64 -18.36
CA LEU A 222 6.03 -13.97 -18.97
C LEU A 222 6.75 -14.86 -20.00
N SER A 223 6.57 -16.18 -19.92
CA SER A 223 6.98 -17.15 -20.94
C SER A 223 6.19 -18.46 -20.76
N GLU A 224 5.90 -19.17 -21.86
CA GLU A 224 5.33 -20.53 -21.79
C GLU A 224 6.32 -21.55 -21.21
N GLU A 225 7.62 -21.20 -21.21
CA GLU A 225 8.70 -22.08 -20.80
C GLU A 225 9.06 -21.96 -19.31
N ASP A 226 8.91 -20.79 -18.67
CA ASP A 226 9.38 -20.59 -17.28
C ASP A 226 8.29 -20.65 -16.21
N ASN A 227 7.01 -20.84 -16.58
CA ASN A 227 5.87 -20.82 -15.63
C ASN A 227 5.81 -19.58 -14.70
N THR A 228 6.60 -18.54 -14.97
CA THR A 228 6.62 -17.31 -14.18
C THR A 228 5.45 -16.44 -14.55
N SER A 229 4.54 -16.28 -13.58
CA SER A 229 3.38 -15.40 -13.71
C SER A 229 3.64 -14.08 -12.99
N SER A 230 3.16 -12.99 -13.59
CA SER A 230 3.28 -11.64 -13.03
C SER A 230 1.96 -10.90 -13.03
N CYS A 231 1.86 -9.89 -12.17
CA CYS A 231 0.73 -8.97 -12.11
C CYS A 231 1.23 -7.52 -12.08
N GLN A 232 0.53 -6.61 -12.75
CA GLN A 232 0.88 -5.20 -12.73
C GLN A 232 0.19 -4.49 -11.57
N VAL A 233 0.99 -3.70 -10.85
CA VAL A 233 0.52 -2.85 -9.77
C VAL A 233 0.68 -1.39 -10.14
N GLN A 234 -0.07 -0.53 -9.47
CA GLN A 234 0.01 0.91 -9.61
C GLN A 234 0.06 1.54 -8.21
N CYS A 235 1.05 2.38 -7.98
CA CYS A 235 1.13 3.20 -6.77
C CYS A 235 -0.01 4.23 -6.80
N GLN A 236 -0.90 4.17 -5.81
CA GLN A 236 -2.02 5.09 -5.64
C GLN A 236 -1.64 6.34 -4.84
N GLY A 237 -0.55 6.27 -4.07
CA GLY A 237 -0.05 7.40 -3.28
C GLY A 237 1.06 6.99 -2.33
N VAL A 238 1.77 7.99 -1.80
CA VAL A 238 2.90 7.82 -0.89
C VAL A 238 2.68 8.68 0.36
N PHE A 239 2.78 8.08 1.53
CA PHE A 239 2.76 8.79 2.81
C PHE A 239 4.18 9.06 3.28
N GLY A 240 4.51 10.29 3.62
CA GLY A 240 5.84 10.64 4.13
C GLY A 240 6.94 10.63 3.06
N ASP A 241 6.58 10.92 1.82
CA ASP A 241 7.47 11.14 0.66
C ASP A 241 8.64 12.10 0.94
N ARG A 242 8.46 13.07 1.86
CA ARG A 242 9.52 13.98 2.30
C ARG A 242 10.67 13.33 3.08
N PHE A 243 10.53 12.09 3.55
CA PHE A 243 11.55 11.44 4.37
C PHE A 243 12.60 10.78 3.48
N ALA A 244 13.76 11.41 3.38
CA ALA A 244 14.90 10.88 2.64
C ALA A 244 15.47 9.62 3.30
N ASP A 245 16.01 8.73 2.48
CA ASP A 245 16.72 7.54 2.95
C ASP A 245 18.06 7.95 3.56
N PRO A 246 18.27 7.74 4.88
CA PRO A 246 19.55 8.07 5.52
C PRO A 246 20.72 7.25 4.95
N CYS A 247 20.44 6.13 4.30
CA CYS A 247 21.41 5.23 3.70
C CYS A 247 21.61 5.47 2.20
N GLU A 248 20.93 6.44 1.57
CA GLU A 248 21.05 6.71 0.12
C GLU A 248 22.50 6.99 -0.32
N THR A 249 23.30 7.55 0.59
CA THR A 249 24.71 7.87 0.34
C THR A 249 25.67 6.69 0.53
N ILE A 250 25.17 5.56 1.05
CA ILE A 250 25.95 4.34 1.25
C ILE A 250 26.03 3.61 -0.09
N PRO A 251 27.24 3.32 -0.61
CA PRO A 251 27.37 2.64 -1.89
C PRO A 251 26.81 1.21 -1.83
N ASP A 252 26.19 0.76 -2.92
CA ASP A 252 25.64 -0.60 -3.04
C ASP A 252 26.68 -1.70 -2.73
N SER A 253 27.96 -1.43 -2.97
CA SER A 253 29.07 -2.35 -2.64
C SER A 253 29.24 -2.62 -1.14
N ALA A 254 28.71 -1.76 -0.27
CA ALA A 254 28.68 -1.97 1.17
C ALA A 254 27.45 -2.79 1.63
N VAL A 255 26.45 -2.95 0.76
CA VAL A 255 25.27 -3.78 1.00
C VAL A 255 25.61 -5.21 0.58
N LEU A 256 25.42 -6.17 1.49
CA LEU A 256 25.77 -7.57 1.23
C LEU A 256 24.95 -8.12 0.07
N SER A 257 25.56 -8.86 -0.83
CA SER A 257 24.84 -9.60 -1.88
C SER A 257 24.11 -10.83 -1.32
N GLY A 258 23.02 -11.25 -1.96
CA GLY A 258 22.29 -12.48 -1.59
C GLY A 258 21.31 -12.31 -0.43
N LEU A 259 20.84 -11.09 -0.21
CA LEU A 259 19.87 -10.78 0.83
C LEU A 259 18.46 -11.21 0.44
N GLN A 260 17.61 -11.34 1.46
CA GLN A 260 16.20 -11.64 1.26
C GLN A 260 15.51 -10.45 0.54
N PRO A 261 14.51 -10.73 -0.31
CA PRO A 261 13.53 -9.75 -0.79
C PRO A 261 13.18 -8.63 0.19
N GLY A 262 13.36 -7.37 -0.23
CA GLY A 262 13.02 -6.18 0.55
C GLY A 262 13.87 -5.94 1.79
N ALA A 263 14.89 -6.76 2.07
CA ALA A 263 15.86 -6.45 3.13
C ALA A 263 16.53 -5.10 2.84
N TYR A 264 16.67 -4.28 3.89
CA TYR A 264 17.23 -2.92 3.82
C TYR A 264 16.46 -1.92 2.94
N SER A 265 15.27 -2.27 2.44
CA SER A 265 14.43 -1.31 1.74
C SER A 265 13.97 -0.22 2.71
N TRP A 266 14.45 1.02 2.53
CA TRP A 266 14.00 2.16 3.34
C TRP A 266 12.51 2.46 3.10
N HIS A 267 12.07 2.39 1.85
CA HIS A 267 10.67 2.62 1.47
C HIS A 267 9.82 1.38 1.79
N LEU A 268 8.67 1.58 2.43
CA LEU A 268 7.69 0.52 2.71
C LEU A 268 6.64 0.46 1.58
N HIS A 269 6.39 -0.72 1.03
CA HIS A 269 5.41 -0.89 -0.06
C HIS A 269 4.29 -1.83 0.39
N ILE A 270 3.05 -1.36 0.34
CA ILE A 270 1.87 -2.09 0.81
C ILE A 270 0.90 -2.24 -0.37
N LEU A 271 0.49 -3.47 -0.67
CA LEU A 271 -0.54 -3.75 -1.68
C LEU A 271 -1.89 -3.92 -1.00
N VAL A 272 -2.90 -3.20 -1.48
CA VAL A 272 -4.28 -3.31 -1.01
C VAL A 272 -5.11 -4.03 -2.07
N LEU A 273 -5.75 -5.13 -1.66
CA LEU A 273 -6.51 -6.04 -2.50
C LEU A 273 -7.98 -6.05 -2.09
N ASP A 274 -8.86 -6.24 -3.07
CA ASP A 274 -10.27 -6.55 -2.82
C ASP A 274 -10.45 -8.04 -2.50
N VAL A 275 -11.20 -8.33 -1.45
CA VAL A 275 -11.68 -9.67 -1.12
C VAL A 275 -13.03 -9.85 -1.79
N ALA A 276 -13.11 -10.63 -2.87
CA ALA A 276 -14.31 -10.71 -3.71
C ALA A 276 -15.56 -11.16 -2.94
N SER A 277 -15.41 -12.11 -2.01
CA SER A 277 -16.53 -12.68 -1.26
C SER A 277 -17.19 -11.69 -0.30
N THR A 278 -16.43 -10.81 0.34
CA THR A 278 -16.93 -9.87 1.36
C THR A 278 -17.02 -8.43 0.84
N GLY A 279 -16.27 -8.10 -0.21
CA GLY A 279 -16.03 -6.73 -0.65
C GLY A 279 -15.15 -5.92 0.32
N GLU A 280 -14.53 -6.59 1.29
CA GLU A 280 -13.57 -5.98 2.21
C GLU A 280 -12.21 -5.82 1.53
N LYS A 281 -11.36 -4.98 2.12
CA LYS A 281 -9.99 -4.78 1.67
C LYS A 281 -9.02 -5.59 2.52
N HIS A 282 -8.02 -6.18 1.89
CA HIS A 282 -6.92 -6.87 2.56
C HIS A 282 -5.59 -6.24 2.18
N ALA A 283 -4.73 -5.98 3.15
CA ALA A 283 -3.40 -5.43 2.92
C ALA A 283 -2.35 -6.53 2.93
N CYS A 284 -1.39 -6.45 2.01
CA CYS A 284 -0.22 -7.32 1.91
C CYS A 284 1.05 -6.46 1.78
N VAL A 285 2.21 -7.06 2.03
CA VAL A 285 3.50 -6.37 1.84
C VAL A 285 4.02 -6.65 0.44
N LEU A 286 4.53 -5.63 -0.24
CA LEU A 286 5.36 -5.77 -1.43
C LEU A 286 6.83 -5.59 -1.02
N LEU A 287 7.66 -6.56 -1.37
CA LEU A 287 9.08 -6.60 -1.06
C LEU A 287 9.86 -6.37 -2.34
N PRO A 288 10.56 -5.22 -2.49
CA PRO A 288 11.36 -4.94 -3.66
C PRO A 288 12.34 -6.07 -3.95
N GLN A 289 12.46 -6.42 -5.23
CA GLN A 289 13.50 -7.32 -5.74
C GLN A 289 14.58 -6.47 -6.38
N ASP A 290 15.84 -6.82 -6.12
CA ASP A 290 16.94 -6.35 -6.96
C ASP A 290 16.69 -6.93 -8.35
N THR A 291 16.37 -6.07 -9.32
CA THR A 291 16.39 -6.50 -10.71
C THR A 291 17.82 -6.96 -10.96
N PRO A 292 18.04 -8.22 -11.39
CA PRO A 292 19.38 -8.63 -11.75
C PRO A 292 19.80 -7.67 -12.85
N SER A 293 20.75 -6.79 -12.53
CA SER A 293 21.37 -5.97 -13.55
C SER A 293 21.78 -6.98 -14.62
N THR A 294 21.21 -6.87 -15.81
CA THR A 294 21.64 -7.63 -16.96
C THR A 294 23.06 -7.14 -17.18
N SER A 295 23.99 -7.77 -16.46
CA SER A 295 25.41 -7.50 -16.54
C SER A 295 25.69 -7.70 -18.01
N SER A 296 25.80 -6.57 -18.70
CA SER A 296 26.13 -6.56 -20.10
C SER A 296 27.52 -7.17 -20.11
N THR A 297 27.54 -8.47 -20.38
CA THR A 297 28.75 -9.20 -20.67
C THR A 297 29.19 -8.65 -22.01
N THR A 298 29.72 -7.42 -21.97
CA THR A 298 30.56 -6.87 -22.99
C THR A 298 31.81 -7.71 -22.91
N ALA A 299 31.74 -8.86 -23.59
CA ALA A 299 32.89 -9.63 -23.97
C ALA A 299 33.74 -8.69 -24.82
N ASN A 300 34.61 -7.91 -24.16
CA ASN A 300 35.75 -7.29 -24.77
C ASN A 300 36.69 -8.42 -25.17
N GLY A 301 36.33 -9.11 -26.26
CA GLY A 301 37.22 -9.93 -27.04
C GLY A 301 38.29 -9.01 -27.65
N ARG A 302 39.28 -8.65 -26.83
CA ARG A 302 40.51 -8.05 -27.32
C ARG A 302 41.32 -9.17 -27.94
N GLU A 303 41.05 -9.42 -29.20
CA GLU A 303 41.86 -10.26 -30.08
C GLU A 303 43.28 -9.67 -30.11
N VAL A 304 44.22 -10.34 -29.43
CA VAL A 304 45.64 -10.04 -29.56
C VAL A 304 46.09 -10.68 -30.87
N ALA A 305 46.25 -9.86 -31.91
CA ALA A 305 46.87 -10.27 -33.16
C ALA A 305 48.38 -10.58 -32.94
N PRO A 306 48.94 -11.54 -33.71
CA PRO A 306 50.30 -12.05 -33.54
C PRO A 306 51.43 -11.05 -33.88
#